data_AF-K0F9M6-F1
#
_entry.id   AF-K0F9M6-F1
#
_cell.length_a   1.000
_cell.length_b   1.000
_cell.length_c   1.000
_cell.angle_alpha   90.00
_cell.angle_beta   90.00
_cell.angle_gamma   90.00
#
_symmetry.space_group_name_H-M   'P 1'
#
loop_
_entity.id
_entity.type
_entity.pdbx_description
1 polymer ?
#
loop_
_entity_poly.entity_id
_entity_poly.type
_entity_poly.pdbx_seq_one_letter_code
_entity_poly.pdbx_strand_id
1 'polypeptide(L)'
;MPQQPEVVFDVAQGDLGAARHLRRSLEVLASSTADPELRRTLGEVLAGRASMREFGKSDGFARLLDGIAQGIFHRAGAMSAAERERLAALGQAELDQLRESGAPHDQPEPPAAVRPDTRTPHRDPIVDPGEPDADDRYFEEHRRRGWLE
;
A
#
# COMPACT_ATOMS: atom_id res chain seq x y z
N MET A 1 7.06 2.39 30.80
CA MET A 1 6.55 3.33 29.79
C MET A 1 5.50 2.59 28.97
N PRO A 2 4.20 2.92 29.07
CA PRO A 2 3.19 2.30 28.22
C PRO A 2 3.47 2.68 26.77
N GLN A 3 3.70 1.68 25.92
CA GLN A 3 3.87 1.87 24.48
C GLN A 3 2.53 2.37 23.93
N GLN A 4 2.50 3.60 23.41
CA GLN A 4 1.31 4.09 22.72
C GLN A 4 1.06 3.18 21.52
N PRO A 5 -0.18 2.68 21.32
CA PRO A 5 -0.47 1.78 20.21
C PRO A 5 -0.09 2.47 18.89
N GLU A 6 0.77 1.83 18.11
CA GLU A 6 1.13 2.27 16.78
C GLU A 6 -0.17 2.33 15.96
N VAL A 7 -0.66 3.55 15.67
CA VAL A 7 -1.80 3.72 14.78
C VAL A 7 -1.34 3.28 13.39
N VAL A 8 -1.70 2.05 13.03
CA VAL A 8 -1.51 1.51 11.69
C VAL A 8 -2.68 1.96 10.84
N PHE A 9 -2.39 2.72 9.78
CA PHE A 9 -3.41 3.15 8.84
C PHE A 9 -3.79 1.97 7.93
N ASP A 10 -5.05 1.52 8.01
CA ASP A 10 -5.63 0.55 7.07
C ASP A 10 -5.95 1.21 5.70
N VAL A 11 -4.95 1.86 5.13
CA VAL A 11 -4.99 2.42 3.77
C VAL A 11 -4.16 1.54 2.83
N ALA A 12 -3.19 0.82 3.39
CA ALA A 12 -2.27 -0.03 2.64
C ALA A 12 -2.78 -1.46 2.40
N GLN A 13 -4.08 -1.74 2.60
CA GLN A 13 -4.69 -3.05 2.40
C GLN A 13 -3.95 -4.21 3.09
N GLY A 14 -3.40 -3.95 4.30
CA GLY A 14 -2.63 -4.94 5.07
C GLY A 14 -1.11 -4.86 4.94
N ASP A 15 -0.55 -4.03 4.03
CA ASP A 15 0.91 -3.83 3.96
C ASP A 15 1.40 -2.91 5.10
N LEU A 16 1.95 -3.50 6.16
CA LEU A 16 2.50 -2.78 7.31
C LEU A 16 3.69 -1.89 6.94
N GLY A 17 4.51 -2.31 5.98
CA GLY A 17 5.65 -1.52 5.51
C GLY A 17 5.19 -0.23 4.84
N ALA A 18 4.18 -0.35 3.98
CA ALA A 18 3.54 0.80 3.34
C ALA A 18 2.79 1.68 4.35
N ALA A 19 2.11 1.10 5.36
CA ALA A 19 1.44 1.88 6.41
C ALA A 19 2.44 2.71 7.25
N ARG A 20 3.60 2.14 7.58
CA ARG A 20 4.70 2.84 8.27
C ARG A 20 5.32 3.93 7.42
N HIS A 21 5.56 3.63 6.14
CA HIS A 21 6.06 4.62 5.20
C HIS A 21 5.08 5.79 5.07
N LEU A 22 3.78 5.50 4.92
CA LEU A 22 2.72 6.51 4.86
C LEU A 22 2.72 7.39 6.11
N ARG A 23 2.80 6.79 7.30
CA ARG A 23 2.92 7.52 8.56
C ARG A 23 4.12 8.47 8.57
N ARG A 24 5.31 7.99 8.18
CA ARG A 24 6.52 8.82 8.11
C ARG A 24 6.33 9.98 7.12
N SER A 25 5.72 9.72 5.97
CA SER A 25 5.43 10.77 4.98
C SER A 25 4.48 11.82 5.52
N LEU A 26 3.44 11.43 6.27
CA LEU A 26 2.54 12.37 6.95
C LEU A 26 3.26 13.18 8.04
N GLU A 27 4.17 12.58 8.79
CA GLU A 27 4.99 13.27 9.81
C GLU A 27 5.88 14.34 9.18
N VAL A 28 6.50 14.04 8.02
CA VAL A 28 7.28 15.02 7.26
C VAL A 28 6.38 16.14 6.75
N LEU A 29 5.24 15.83 6.16
CA LEU A 29 4.28 16.82 5.65
C LEU A 29 3.76 17.74 6.77
N ALA A 30 3.45 17.18 7.95
CA ALA A 30 3.02 17.96 9.10
C ALA A 30 4.14 18.92 9.58
N SER A 31 5.39 18.49 9.48
CA SER A 31 6.55 19.30 9.88
C SER A 31 6.93 20.37 8.86
N SER A 32 6.69 20.12 7.56
CA SER A 32 7.10 21.02 6.48
C SER A 32 6.00 21.95 5.97
N THR A 33 4.72 21.65 6.22
CA THR A 33 3.62 22.49 5.73
C THR A 33 3.69 23.89 6.35
N ALA A 34 3.37 24.93 5.57
CA ALA A 34 3.19 26.29 6.08
C ALA A 34 1.78 26.51 6.66
N ASP A 35 0.79 25.74 6.20
CA ASP A 35 -0.61 25.88 6.57
C ASP A 35 -0.87 25.32 7.98
N PRO A 36 -1.28 26.16 8.95
CA PRO A 36 -1.56 25.72 10.32
C PRO A 36 -2.78 24.81 10.45
N GLU A 37 -3.79 24.97 9.59
CA GLU A 37 -4.97 24.10 9.61
C GLU A 37 -4.63 22.70 9.10
N LEU A 38 -3.86 22.64 8.00
CA LEU A 38 -3.36 21.37 7.48
C LEU A 38 -2.46 20.68 8.51
N ARG A 39 -1.56 21.42 9.17
CA ARG A 39 -0.70 20.90 10.22
C ARG A 39 -1.51 20.28 11.37
N ARG A 40 -2.55 20.98 11.84
CA ARG A 40 -3.45 20.47 12.89
C ARG A 40 -4.14 19.19 12.45
N THR A 41 -4.67 19.18 11.24
CA THR A 41 -5.41 18.03 10.69
C THR A 41 -4.51 16.80 10.55
N LEU A 42 -3.30 16.97 10.01
CA LEU A 42 -2.30 15.90 9.94
C LEU A 42 -1.92 15.39 11.33
N GLY A 43 -1.78 16.28 12.31
CA GLY A 43 -1.52 15.90 13.70
C GLY A 43 -2.66 15.09 14.34
N GLU A 44 -3.91 15.37 14.00
CA GLU A 44 -5.08 14.59 14.46
C GLU A 44 -5.13 13.20 13.84
N VAL A 45 -4.80 13.09 12.55
CA VAL A 45 -4.67 11.81 11.85
C VAL A 45 -3.55 10.97 12.44
N LEU A 46 -2.36 11.56 12.64
CA LEU A 46 -1.21 10.89 13.25
C LEU A 46 -1.46 10.45 14.69
N ALA A 47 -2.30 11.18 15.43
CA ALA A 47 -2.72 10.83 16.78
C ALA A 47 -3.88 9.81 16.82
N GLY A 48 -4.39 9.36 15.66
CA GLY A 48 -5.54 8.46 15.58
C GLY A 48 -6.89 9.08 15.99
N ARG A 49 -6.95 10.41 16.14
CA ARG A 49 -8.19 11.14 16.45
C ARG A 49 -9.03 11.44 15.21
N ALA A 50 -8.42 11.38 14.04
CA ALA A 50 -9.07 11.49 12.74
C ALA A 50 -8.65 10.31 11.85
N SER A 51 -9.52 9.94 10.89
CA SER A 51 -9.20 8.88 9.94
C SER A 51 -8.51 9.42 8.69
N MET A 52 -7.61 8.62 8.11
CA MET A 52 -7.01 8.93 6.80
C MET A 52 -8.07 9.05 5.68
N ARG A 53 -9.12 8.24 5.75
CA ARG A 53 -10.22 8.27 4.78
C ARG A 53 -10.95 9.61 4.80
N GLU A 54 -11.17 10.18 5.98
CA GLU A 54 -11.80 11.50 6.13
C GLU A 54 -10.88 12.62 5.68
N PHE A 55 -9.60 12.55 6.06
CA PHE A 55 -8.61 13.52 5.60
C PHE A 55 -8.51 13.56 4.07
N GLY A 56 -8.51 12.40 3.40
CA GLY A 56 -8.50 12.31 1.93
C GLY A 56 -9.71 12.92 1.23
N LYS A 57 -10.83 13.14 1.95
CA LYS A 57 -12.03 13.82 1.43
C LYS A 57 -12.06 15.32 1.73
N SER A 58 -11.07 15.83 2.44
CA SER A 58 -11.04 17.23 2.88
C SER A 58 -10.50 18.18 1.82
N ASP A 59 -10.96 19.43 1.85
CA ASP A 59 -10.41 20.52 1.01
C ASP A 59 -8.93 20.79 1.31
N GLY A 60 -8.47 20.48 2.52
CA GLY A 60 -7.05 20.56 2.88
C GLY A 60 -6.20 19.59 2.08
N PHE A 61 -6.68 18.37 1.87
CA PHE A 61 -6.02 17.39 1.02
C PHE A 61 -6.06 17.79 -0.46
N ALA A 62 -7.20 18.29 -0.95
CA ALA A 62 -7.31 18.79 -2.32
C ALA A 62 -6.32 19.92 -2.62
N ARG A 63 -6.25 20.93 -1.75
CA ARG A 63 -5.29 22.05 -1.87
C ARG A 63 -3.84 21.59 -1.82
N LEU A 64 -3.53 20.58 -0.99
CA LEU A 64 -2.20 19.97 -0.95
C LEU A 64 -1.85 19.33 -2.30
N LEU A 65 -2.79 18.59 -2.90
CA LEU A 65 -2.58 17.96 -4.22
C LEU A 65 -2.44 18.99 -5.34
N ASP A 66 -3.24 20.06 -5.34
CA ASP A 66 -3.18 21.11 -6.36
C ASP A 66 -1.77 21.72 -6.48
N GLY A 67 -1.11 21.95 -5.34
CA GLY A 67 0.27 22.48 -5.31
C GLY A 67 1.31 21.49 -5.85
N ILE A 68 1.11 20.19 -5.62
CA ILE A 68 2.04 19.13 -6.04
C ILE A 68 1.87 18.81 -7.54
N ALA A 69 0.61 18.72 -7.99
CA ALA A 69 0.23 18.32 -9.34
C ALA A 69 0.94 19.15 -10.40
N GLN A 70 0.96 20.48 -10.24
CA GLN A 70 1.58 21.38 -11.21
C GLN A 70 3.07 21.08 -11.45
N GLY A 71 3.83 20.85 -10.38
CA GLY A 71 5.26 20.55 -10.47
C GLY A 71 5.54 19.16 -11.07
N ILE A 72 4.72 18.16 -10.71
CA ILE A 72 4.88 16.79 -11.19
C ILE A 72 4.54 16.71 -12.68
N PHE A 73 3.42 17.28 -13.14
CA PHE A 73 3.03 17.19 -14.54
C PHE A 73 4.04 17.87 -15.48
N HIS A 74 4.59 19.01 -15.08
CA HIS A 74 5.65 19.67 -15.84
C HIS A 74 6.90 18.78 -15.97
N ARG A 75 7.30 18.11 -14.88
CA ARG A 75 8.45 17.19 -14.89
C ARG A 75 8.16 15.93 -15.72
N ALA A 76 6.99 15.33 -15.54
CA ALA A 76 6.59 14.10 -16.21
C ALA A 76 6.49 14.27 -17.73
N GLY A 77 5.97 15.41 -18.20
CA GLY A 77 5.90 15.72 -19.63
C GLY A 77 7.27 15.89 -20.30
N ALA A 78 8.30 16.24 -19.54
CA ALA A 78 9.67 16.41 -20.04
C ALA A 78 10.54 15.14 -19.97
N MET A 79 10.04 14.06 -19.36
CA MET A 79 10.80 12.82 -19.15
C MET A 79 10.74 11.90 -20.38
N SER A 80 11.90 11.33 -20.75
CA SER A 80 11.96 10.28 -21.78
C SER A 80 11.31 8.99 -21.30
N ALA A 81 10.95 8.10 -22.23
CA ALA A 81 10.41 6.78 -21.88
C ALA A 81 11.41 5.94 -21.05
N ALA A 82 12.70 5.96 -21.42
CA ALA A 82 13.75 5.24 -20.71
C ALA A 82 13.94 5.76 -19.28
N GLU A 83 13.87 7.09 -19.06
CA GLU A 83 13.97 7.65 -17.71
C GLU A 83 12.75 7.30 -16.86
N ARG A 84 11.53 7.29 -17.44
CA ARG A 84 10.32 6.82 -16.74
C ARG A 84 10.44 5.35 -16.33
N GLU A 85 10.92 4.49 -17.22
CA GLU A 85 11.12 3.06 -16.92
C GLU A 85 12.16 2.87 -15.81
N ARG A 86 13.27 3.60 -15.85
CA ARG A 86 14.28 3.59 -14.79
C ARG A 86 13.70 4.02 -13.43
N LEU A 87 12.90 5.08 -13.40
CA LEU A 87 12.24 5.55 -12.17
C LEU A 87 11.20 4.56 -11.67
N ALA A 88 10.47 3.89 -12.56
CA ALA A 88 9.53 2.84 -12.20
C ALA A 88 10.26 1.63 -11.57
N ALA A 89 11.37 1.19 -12.18
CA ALA A 89 12.19 0.11 -11.62
C ALA A 89 12.76 0.47 -10.24
N LEU A 90 13.23 1.71 -10.06
CA LEU A 90 13.70 2.21 -8.78
C LEU A 90 12.57 2.23 -7.73
N GLY A 91 11.39 2.73 -8.09
CA GLY A 91 10.24 2.78 -7.19
C GLY A 91 9.76 1.39 -6.78
N GLN A 92 9.76 0.43 -7.70
CA GLN A 92 9.42 -0.96 -7.39
C GLN A 92 10.41 -1.57 -6.38
N ALA A 93 11.71 -1.37 -6.60
CA ALA A 93 12.74 -1.84 -5.67
C ALA A 93 12.62 -1.21 -4.27
N GLU A 94 12.25 0.08 -4.18
CA GLU A 94 12.01 0.74 -2.89
C GLU A 94 10.78 0.18 -2.16
N LEU A 95 9.68 -0.08 -2.89
CA LEU A 95 8.49 -0.71 -2.31
C LEU A 95 8.76 -2.15 -1.82
N ASP A 96 9.54 -2.91 -2.56
CA ASP A 96 9.92 -4.26 -2.18
C ASP A 96 10.78 -4.26 -0.91
N GLN A 97 11.74 -3.33 -0.81
CA GLN A 97 12.53 -3.14 0.42
C GLN A 97 11.66 -2.74 1.62
N LEU A 98 10.65 -1.89 1.44
CA LEU A 98 9.72 -1.51 2.51
C LEU A 98 8.90 -2.71 2.99
N ARG A 99 8.51 -3.59 2.08
CA ARG A 99 7.78 -4.83 2.39
C ARG A 99 8.65 -5.81 3.15
N GLU A 100 9.90 -6.00 2.72
CA GLU A 100 10.88 -6.87 3.39
C GLU A 100 11.24 -6.35 4.79
N SER A 101 11.44 -5.04 4.92
CA SER A 101 11.73 -4.39 6.22
C SER A 101 10.56 -4.44 7.20
N GLY A 102 9.35 -4.73 6.71
CA GLY A 102 8.09 -4.74 7.47
C GLY A 102 7.74 -6.07 8.15
N ALA A 103 8.48 -7.16 7.93
CA ALA A 103 8.20 -8.45 8.59
C ALA A 103 8.69 -8.42 10.07
N PRO A 104 7.82 -8.76 11.02
CA PRO A 104 7.50 -10.17 11.18
C PRO A 104 6.00 -10.43 11.15
N HIS A 105 5.55 -11.12 10.09
CA HIS A 105 4.50 -12.12 10.24
C HIS A 105 5.14 -13.36 10.87
N ASP A 106 5.33 -13.28 12.19
CA ASP A 106 5.36 -14.45 13.06
C ASP A 106 4.65 -14.05 14.35
N GLN A 107 3.39 -13.64 14.21
CA GLN A 107 2.44 -13.98 15.25
C GLN A 107 1.98 -15.39 14.89
N PRO A 108 2.55 -16.47 15.46
CA PRO A 108 1.81 -17.70 15.52
C PRO A 108 0.48 -17.33 16.16
N GLU A 109 -0.63 -17.60 15.46
CA GLU A 109 -1.93 -17.64 16.12
C GLU A 109 -1.71 -18.38 17.45
N PRO A 110 -2.07 -17.79 18.61
CA PRO A 110 -1.97 -18.52 19.86
C PRO A 110 -2.73 -19.82 19.62
N PRO A 111 -2.16 -21.01 19.93
CA PRO A 111 -2.74 -22.28 19.54
C PRO A 111 -4.15 -22.30 20.09
N ALA A 112 -5.11 -21.99 19.22
CA ALA A 112 -6.52 -22.05 19.53
C ALA A 112 -6.70 -23.52 19.83
N ALA A 113 -6.90 -23.79 21.12
CA ALA A 113 -6.96 -25.11 21.71
C ALA A 113 -7.53 -26.06 20.67
N VAL A 114 -6.69 -26.98 20.18
CA VAL A 114 -7.11 -28.01 19.24
C VAL A 114 -8.28 -28.69 19.92
N ARG A 115 -9.49 -28.29 19.56
CA ARG A 115 -10.70 -29.00 19.88
C ARG A 115 -10.57 -30.25 19.02
N PRO A 116 -10.30 -31.42 19.61
CA PRO A 116 -10.33 -32.61 18.80
C PRO A 116 -11.78 -32.72 18.33
N ASP A 117 -11.93 -32.80 17.02
CA ASP A 117 -13.08 -33.35 16.31
C ASP A 117 -13.97 -32.41 15.48
N THR A 118 -13.37 -31.61 14.62
CA THR A 118 -13.98 -31.31 13.31
C THR A 118 -12.94 -31.43 12.19
N ARG A 119 -12.62 -32.68 11.83
CA ARG A 119 -12.07 -32.97 10.50
C ARG A 119 -13.10 -32.59 9.45
N THR A 120 -12.95 -31.44 8.82
CA THR A 120 -13.49 -31.22 7.47
C THR A 120 -12.31 -30.82 6.60
N PRO A 121 -11.75 -31.74 5.80
CA PRO A 121 -10.63 -31.43 4.94
C PRO A 121 -11.16 -30.68 3.72
N HIS A 122 -11.33 -29.36 3.84
CA HIS A 122 -11.28 -28.49 2.68
C HIS A 122 -9.87 -27.90 2.63
N ARG A 123 -8.89 -28.80 2.52
CA ARG A 123 -7.57 -28.43 2.02
C ARG A 123 -7.84 -27.99 0.58
N ASP A 124 -7.54 -26.74 0.26
CA ASP A 124 -7.63 -26.23 -1.10
C ASP A 124 -7.03 -27.26 -2.07
N PRO A 125 -7.71 -27.58 -3.18
CA PRO A 125 -7.18 -28.53 -4.14
C PRO A 125 -5.78 -28.06 -4.52
N ILE A 126 -4.81 -28.96 -4.34
CA ILE A 126 -3.46 -28.77 -4.86
C ILE A 126 -3.66 -28.53 -6.35
N VAL A 127 -3.37 -27.30 -6.79
CA VAL A 127 -3.44 -26.87 -8.19
C VAL A 127 -2.67 -27.92 -9.00
N ASP A 128 -3.39 -28.67 -9.84
CA ASP A 128 -2.77 -29.63 -10.74
C ASP A 128 -2.08 -28.83 -11.85
N PRO A 129 -0.74 -28.86 -11.96
CA PRO A 129 -0.04 -28.12 -13.01
C PRO A 129 -0.35 -28.61 -14.43
N GLY A 130 -1.13 -29.70 -14.59
CA GLY A 130 -1.56 -30.22 -15.89
C GLY A 130 -2.89 -29.67 -16.41
N GLU A 131 -3.75 -29.06 -15.57
CA GLU A 131 -5.04 -28.53 -16.00
C GLU A 131 -4.99 -26.99 -16.10
N PRO A 132 -5.31 -26.40 -17.28
CA PRO A 132 -5.32 -24.96 -17.41
C PRO A 132 -6.41 -24.36 -16.53
N ASP A 133 -6.00 -23.53 -15.58
CA ASP A 133 -6.88 -22.84 -14.66
C ASP A 133 -7.56 -21.62 -15.31
N ALA A 134 -8.31 -20.86 -14.52
CA ALA A 134 -9.00 -19.67 -15.01
C ALA A 134 -8.03 -18.60 -15.53
N ASP A 135 -6.83 -18.54 -14.95
CA ASP A 135 -5.81 -17.55 -15.30
C ASP A 135 -5.09 -17.97 -16.58
N ASP A 136 -4.76 -19.26 -16.74
CA ASP A 136 -4.20 -19.82 -17.97
C ASP A 136 -5.11 -19.54 -19.18
N ARG A 137 -6.42 -19.75 -19.03
CA ARG A 137 -7.40 -19.44 -20.08
C ARG A 137 -7.46 -17.96 -20.41
N TYR A 138 -7.37 -17.09 -19.39
CA TYR A 138 -7.34 -15.64 -19.57
C TYR A 138 -6.11 -15.22 -20.39
N PHE A 139 -4.92 -15.73 -20.05
CA PHE A 139 -3.69 -15.39 -20.77
C PHE A 139 -3.66 -15.96 -22.18
N GLU A 140 -4.17 -17.17 -22.41
CA GLU A 140 -4.32 -17.75 -23.75
C GLU A 140 -5.23 -16.90 -24.65
N GLU A 141 -6.37 -16.44 -24.13
CA GLU A 141 -7.29 -15.59 -24.87
C GLU A 141 -6.64 -14.26 -25.28
N HIS A 142 -5.92 -13.61 -24.37
CA HIS A 142 -5.23 -12.34 -24.64
C HIS A 142 -4.07 -12.52 -25.63
N ARG A 143 -3.36 -13.66 -25.59
CA ARG A 143 -2.33 -14.00 -26.56
C ARG A 143 -2.94 -14.23 -27.96
N ARG A 144 -4.10 -14.90 -28.06
CA ARG A 144 -4.83 -15.07 -29.33
C ARG A 144 -5.34 -13.74 -29.92
N ARG A 145 -5.62 -12.74 -29.08
CA ARG A 145 -6.05 -11.41 -29.51
C ARG A 145 -4.89 -10.51 -29.95
N GLY A 146 -3.63 -10.97 -29.87
CA GLY A 146 -2.45 -10.18 -30.24
C GLY A 146 -2.15 -9.04 -29.27
N TRP A 147 -2.61 -9.13 -28.02
CA TRP A 147 -2.38 -8.10 -26.99
C TRP A 147 -1.08 -8.31 -26.19
N LEU A 148 -0.47 -9.50 -26.31
CA LEU A 148 0.69 -9.95 -25.52
C LEU A 148 1.91 -10.29 -26.40
N GLU A 149 2.06 -9.63 -27.55
CA GLU A 149 3.31 -9.67 -28.37
C GLU A 149 4.26 -8.53 -28.01
#